data_AF-A0A8J4CR27-F1
#
_entry.id   AF-A0A8J4CR27-F1
#
_cell.length_a   1.000
_cell.length_b   1.000
_cell.length_c   1.000
_cell.angle_alpha   90.00
_cell.angle_beta   90.00
_cell.angle_gamma   90.00
#
_symmetry.space_group_name_H-M   'P 1'
#
loop_
_entity.id
_entity.type
_entity.pdbx_description
1 polymer ?
#
loop_
_entity_poly.entity_id
_entity_poly.type
_entity_poly.pdbx_seq_one_letter_code
_entity_poly.pdbx_strand_id
1 'polypeptide(L)'
;MDRPNQPQDADDDERRQEEEERAALARIILAFRDYQNSAEWEVARWQLNYEQLSPNHKRLLPRQSAKFAEARRAIHTNMFFIKALLQAFDPDCADGPLPPHLAVPRTAAGGGSGCDMEQQQQQEVEQYPVNANDVDKVGTFRVTLW
;
A
#
# COMPACT_ATOMS: atom_id res chain seq x y z
N MET A 1 -37.68 -0.62 39.30
CA MET A 1 -37.96 -0.71 37.85
C MET A 1 -36.67 -1.17 37.21
N ASP A 2 -36.39 -2.47 37.29
CA ASP A 2 -35.29 -3.09 36.56
C ASP A 2 -35.59 -2.99 35.06
N ARG A 3 -34.69 -2.37 34.30
CA ARG A 3 -34.68 -2.55 32.86
C ARG A 3 -34.14 -3.96 32.61
N PRO A 4 -34.86 -4.87 31.94
CA PRO A 4 -34.23 -6.05 31.41
C PRO A 4 -33.27 -5.58 30.30
N ASN A 5 -31.97 -5.63 30.58
CA ASN A 5 -30.92 -5.44 29.58
C ASN A 5 -30.98 -6.66 28.66
N GLN A 6 -31.61 -6.50 27.48
CA GLN A 6 -31.99 -7.61 26.60
C GLN A 6 -30.83 -8.01 25.66
N PRO A 7 -30.70 -9.31 25.35
CA PRO A 7 -29.63 -9.90 24.52
C PRO A 7 -29.52 -9.40 23.06
N GLN A 8 -30.43 -8.53 22.60
CA GLN A 8 -30.45 -8.03 21.22
C GLN A 8 -29.26 -7.11 20.90
N ASP A 9 -28.77 -6.34 21.86
CA ASP A 9 -27.63 -5.44 21.64
C ASP A 9 -26.32 -6.24 21.40
N ALA A 10 -26.20 -7.42 22.04
CA ALA A 10 -25.04 -8.30 21.86
C ALA A 10 -25.07 -8.98 20.47
N ASP A 11 -26.24 -9.46 20.04
CA ASP A 11 -26.42 -10.04 18.70
C ASP A 11 -26.17 -8.99 17.59
N ASP A 12 -26.50 -7.72 17.83
CA ASP A 12 -26.26 -6.62 16.91
C ASP A 12 -24.78 -6.27 16.78
N ASP A 13 -24.05 -6.24 17.90
CA ASP A 13 -22.60 -6.02 17.95
C ASP A 13 -21.81 -7.16 17.28
N GLU A 14 -22.20 -8.42 17.51
CA GLU A 14 -21.58 -9.59 16.87
C GLU A 14 -21.73 -9.54 15.34
N ARG A 15 -22.93 -9.27 14.84
CA ARG A 15 -23.16 -9.13 13.39
C ARG A 15 -22.33 -8.01 12.79
N ARG A 16 -22.23 -6.86 13.47
CA ARG A 16 -21.40 -5.75 13.00
C ARG A 16 -19.93 -6.14 12.92
N GLN A 17 -19.43 -6.85 13.93
CA GLN A 17 -18.05 -7.34 13.93
C GLN A 17 -17.81 -8.30 12.75
N GLU A 18 -18.72 -9.25 12.49
CA GLU A 18 -18.62 -10.16 11.34
C GLU A 18 -18.57 -9.41 10.00
N GLU A 19 -19.35 -8.32 9.86
CA GLU A 19 -19.33 -7.48 8.66
C GLU A 19 -18.01 -6.73 8.48
N GLU A 20 -17.46 -6.17 9.57
CA GLU A 20 -16.18 -5.48 9.58
C GLU A 20 -15.02 -6.44 9.27
N GLU A 21 -15.05 -7.65 9.83
CA GLU A 21 -14.08 -8.73 9.55
C GLU A 21 -14.16 -9.18 8.08
N ARG A 22 -15.37 -9.39 7.54
CA ARG A 22 -15.59 -9.71 6.13
C ARG A 22 -15.03 -8.61 5.22
N ALA A 23 -15.29 -7.34 5.53
CA ALA A 23 -14.80 -6.21 4.75
C ALA A 23 -13.27 -6.04 4.86
N ALA A 24 -12.68 -6.32 6.03
CA ALA A 24 -11.24 -6.35 6.21
C ALA A 24 -10.60 -7.46 5.35
N LEU A 25 -11.16 -8.67 5.38
CA LEU A 25 -10.67 -9.80 4.59
C LEU A 25 -10.74 -9.52 3.08
N ALA A 26 -11.86 -8.97 2.59
CA ALA A 26 -12.01 -8.56 1.20
C ALA A 26 -10.91 -7.58 0.75
N ARG A 27 -10.58 -6.59 1.60
CA ARG A 27 -9.51 -5.62 1.32
C ARG A 27 -8.13 -6.30 1.26
N ILE A 28 -7.86 -7.25 2.16
CA ILE A 28 -6.60 -8.01 2.16
C ILE A 28 -6.45 -8.82 0.88
N ILE A 29 -7.50 -9.54 0.46
CA ILE A 29 -7.48 -10.33 -0.77
C ILE A 29 -7.25 -9.45 -2.00
N LEU A 30 -7.92 -8.30 -2.09
CA LEU A 30 -7.71 -7.36 -3.19
C LEU A 30 -6.28 -6.81 -3.19
N ALA A 31 -5.72 -6.48 -2.03
CA ALA A 31 -4.32 -6.05 -1.93
C ALA A 31 -3.34 -7.14 -2.37
N PHE A 32 -3.59 -8.41 -2.01
CA PHE A 32 -2.78 -9.54 -2.45
C PHE A 32 -2.88 -9.78 -3.96
N ARG A 33 -4.05 -9.58 -4.56
CA ARG A 33 -4.22 -9.65 -6.02
C ARG A 33 -3.46 -8.55 -6.74
N ASP A 34 -3.42 -7.34 -6.18
CA ASP A 34 -2.72 -6.21 -6.78
C ASP A 34 -1.20 -6.23 -6.56
N TYR A 35 -0.71 -7.03 -5.62
CA TYR A 35 0.70 -7.09 -5.20
C TYR A 35 1.69 -7.02 -6.36
N GLN A 36 1.52 -7.85 -7.39
CA GLN A 36 2.45 -7.90 -8.51
C GLN A 36 2.51 -6.55 -9.24
N ASN A 37 1.36 -5.95 -9.53
CA ASN A 37 1.28 -4.68 -10.25
C ASN A 37 1.93 -3.56 -9.44
N SER A 38 1.55 -3.42 -8.16
CA SER A 38 2.10 -2.36 -7.32
C SER A 38 3.61 -2.54 -7.08
N ALA A 39 4.08 -3.78 -6.92
CA ALA A 39 5.51 -4.06 -6.75
C ALA A 39 6.32 -3.83 -8.05
N GLU A 40 5.78 -4.20 -9.21
CA GLU A 40 6.43 -3.93 -10.51
C GLU A 40 6.52 -2.44 -10.81
N TRP A 41 5.46 -1.69 -10.48
CA TRP A 41 5.45 -0.23 -10.60
C TRP A 41 6.53 0.41 -9.73
N GLU A 42 6.71 -0.08 -8.50
CA GLU A 42 7.73 0.43 -7.59
C GLU A 42 9.15 0.22 -8.15
N VAL A 43 9.43 -0.97 -8.70
CA VAL A 43 10.72 -1.23 -9.35
C VAL A 43 10.90 -0.37 -10.61
N ALA A 44 9.85 -0.15 -11.39
CA ALA A 44 9.90 0.75 -12.55
C ALA A 44 10.21 2.19 -12.12
N ARG A 45 9.61 2.66 -11.02
CA ARG A 45 9.91 3.97 -10.43
C ARG A 45 11.38 4.08 -10.02
N TRP A 46 11.93 3.04 -9.37
CA TRP A 46 13.36 3.04 -9.01
C TRP A 46 14.27 3.06 -10.23
N GLN A 47 13.91 2.33 -11.29
CA GLN A 47 14.63 2.34 -12.56
C GLN A 47 14.64 3.73 -13.18
N LEU A 48 13.48 4.38 -13.28
CA LEU A 48 13.34 5.73 -13.81
C LEU A 48 14.15 6.75 -12.99
N ASN A 49 14.12 6.65 -11.67
CA ASN A 49 14.91 7.52 -10.80
C ASN A 49 16.42 7.31 -10.99
N TYR A 50 16.85 6.05 -11.16
CA TYR A 50 18.23 5.73 -11.46
C TYR A 50 18.67 6.27 -12.82
N GLU A 51 17.81 6.21 -13.83
CA GLU A 51 18.08 6.73 -15.18
C GLU A 51 18.28 8.25 -15.21
N GLN A 52 17.60 8.98 -14.32
CA GLN A 52 17.76 10.43 -14.18
C GLN A 52 19.08 10.84 -13.50
N LEU A 53 19.80 9.92 -12.86
CA LEU A 53 21.07 10.24 -12.21
C LEU A 53 22.18 10.58 -13.22
N SER A 54 23.08 11.49 -12.78
CA SER A 54 24.29 11.81 -13.53
C SER A 54 25.19 10.57 -13.68
N PRO A 55 26.01 10.49 -14.74
CA PRO A 55 26.95 9.37 -14.94
C PRO A 55 27.89 9.15 -13.75
N ASN A 56 28.32 10.24 -13.07
CA ASN A 56 29.19 10.14 -11.90
C ASN A 56 28.49 9.43 -10.74
N HIS A 57 27.21 9.72 -10.49
CA HIS A 57 26.43 9.05 -9.44
C HIS A 57 26.11 7.59 -9.81
N LYS A 58 25.82 7.30 -11.08
CA LYS A 58 25.61 5.92 -11.55
C LYS A 58 26.83 5.03 -11.35
N ARG A 59 28.05 5.57 -11.53
CA ARG A 59 29.30 4.82 -11.28
C ARG A 59 29.46 4.37 -9.83
N LEU A 60 28.85 5.07 -8.86
CA LEU A 60 28.84 4.66 -7.45
C LEU A 60 27.94 3.44 -7.21
N LEU A 61 27.05 3.12 -8.16
CA LEU A 61 26.06 2.06 -8.05
C LEU A 61 26.20 1.03 -9.20
N PRO A 62 27.37 0.39 -9.38
CA PRO A 62 27.67 -0.42 -10.56
C PRO A 62 26.77 -1.66 -10.70
N ARG A 63 26.15 -2.12 -9.61
CA ARG A 63 25.26 -3.30 -9.59
C ARG A 63 23.77 -2.97 -9.58
N GLN A 64 23.39 -1.70 -9.73
CA GLN A 64 21.99 -1.30 -9.56
C GLN A 64 21.04 -1.95 -10.58
N SER A 65 21.49 -2.09 -11.84
CA SER A 65 20.72 -2.78 -12.89
C SER A 65 20.45 -4.24 -12.54
N ALA A 66 21.46 -4.95 -12.00
CA ALA A 66 21.32 -6.33 -11.55
C ALA A 66 20.32 -6.45 -10.39
N LYS A 67 20.33 -5.50 -9.44
CA LYS A 67 19.36 -5.46 -8.33
C LYS A 67 17.92 -5.29 -8.82
N PHE A 68 17.68 -4.50 -9.88
CA PHE A 68 16.34 -4.40 -10.45
C PHE A 68 15.86 -5.73 -11.05
N ALA A 69 16.75 -6.46 -11.74
CA ALA A 69 16.42 -7.77 -12.28
C ALA A 69 16.17 -8.80 -11.16
N GLU A 70 16.96 -8.76 -10.09
CA GLU A 70 16.75 -9.58 -8.88
C GLU A 70 15.41 -9.27 -8.21
N ALA A 71 15.07 -7.98 -8.05
CA ALA A 71 13.81 -7.55 -7.48
C ALA A 71 12.62 -8.07 -8.31
N ARG A 72 12.66 -7.95 -9.65
CA ARG A 72 11.61 -8.50 -10.52
C ARG A 72 11.47 -10.01 -10.39
N ARG A 73 12.57 -10.76 -10.28
CA ARG A 73 12.52 -12.21 -10.01
C ARG A 73 11.85 -12.52 -8.67
N ALA A 74 12.22 -11.79 -7.62
CA ALA A 74 11.62 -11.96 -6.31
C ALA A 74 10.12 -11.64 -6.32
N ILE A 75 9.68 -10.60 -7.03
CA ILE A 75 8.26 -10.28 -7.22
C ILE A 75 7.52 -11.46 -7.84
N HIS A 76 8.06 -12.08 -8.88
CA HIS A 76 7.42 -13.26 -9.49
C HIS A 76 7.34 -14.45 -8.52
N THR A 77 8.40 -14.74 -7.77
CA THR A 77 8.38 -15.82 -6.76
C THR A 77 7.34 -15.54 -5.68
N ASN A 78 7.29 -14.31 -5.18
CA ASN A 78 6.33 -13.90 -4.16
C ASN A 78 4.89 -13.95 -4.68
N MET A 79 4.66 -13.53 -5.93
CA MET A 79 3.34 -13.62 -6.55
C MET A 79 2.88 -15.07 -6.66
N PHE A 80 3.75 -16.00 -7.03
CA PHE A 80 3.41 -17.42 -7.04
C PHE A 80 2.97 -17.92 -5.66
N PHE A 81 3.71 -17.54 -4.61
CA PHE A 81 3.34 -17.86 -3.24
C PHE A 81 2.00 -17.24 -2.83
N ILE A 82 1.78 -15.96 -3.10
CA ILE A 82 0.54 -15.25 -2.77
C ILE A 82 -0.65 -15.87 -3.50
N LYS A 83 -0.51 -16.21 -4.79
CA LYS A 83 -1.54 -16.93 -5.53
C LYS A 83 -1.86 -18.27 -4.90
N ALA A 84 -0.85 -19.07 -4.56
CA ALA A 84 -1.06 -20.36 -3.90
C ALA A 84 -1.77 -20.19 -2.54
N LEU A 85 -1.43 -19.16 -1.77
CA LEU A 85 -2.10 -18.82 -0.51
C LEU A 85 -3.58 -18.47 -0.74
N LEU A 86 -3.88 -17.64 -1.74
CA LEU A 86 -5.25 -17.27 -2.09
C LEU A 86 -6.06 -18.49 -2.55
N GLN A 87 -5.50 -19.35 -3.41
CA GLN A 87 -6.14 -20.58 -3.88
C GLN A 87 -6.43 -21.56 -2.75
N ALA A 88 -5.52 -21.67 -1.77
CA ALA A 88 -5.71 -22.54 -0.61
C ALA A 88 -6.83 -22.04 0.32
N PHE A 89 -7.07 -20.73 0.35
CA PHE A 89 -8.19 -20.14 1.07
C PHE A 89 -9.51 -20.36 0.33
N ASP A 90 -9.56 -19.96 -0.94
CA ASP A 90 -10.69 -20.19 -1.84
C ASP A 90 -10.15 -20.18 -3.30
N PRO A 91 -10.44 -21.20 -4.13
CA PRO A 91 -10.01 -21.23 -5.52
C PRO A 91 -10.34 -19.96 -6.33
N ASP A 92 -11.49 -19.33 -6.05
CA ASP A 92 -11.95 -18.13 -6.75
C ASP A 92 -11.22 -16.87 -6.27
N CYS A 93 -10.58 -16.93 -5.09
CA CYS A 93 -9.86 -15.81 -4.52
C CYS A 93 -8.58 -15.43 -5.28
N ALA A 94 -7.99 -16.31 -6.09
CA ALA A 94 -6.74 -16.01 -6.78
C ALA A 94 -6.91 -15.25 -8.11
N ASP A 95 -7.82 -15.69 -8.97
CA ASP A 95 -7.92 -15.18 -10.36
C ASP A 95 -9.39 -14.90 -10.80
N GLY A 96 -10.37 -14.97 -9.89
CA GLY A 96 -11.81 -14.81 -10.18
C GLY A 96 -12.46 -13.54 -9.60
N PRO A 97 -13.76 -13.30 -9.84
CA PRO A 97 -14.51 -12.29 -9.09
C PRO A 97 -14.43 -12.59 -7.59
N LEU A 98 -14.48 -11.55 -6.74
CA LEU A 98 -14.47 -11.78 -5.29
C LEU A 98 -15.69 -12.65 -4.93
N PRO A 99 -15.53 -13.74 -4.16
CA PRO A 99 -16.63 -14.65 -3.84
C PRO A 99 -17.83 -13.90 -3.26
N PRO A 100 -19.08 -14.35 -3.52
CA PRO A 100 -20.29 -13.65 -3.06
C PRO A 100 -20.34 -13.46 -1.54
N HIS A 101 -19.75 -14.37 -0.78
CA HIS A 101 -19.67 -14.31 0.68
C HIS A 101 -18.64 -13.30 1.21
N LEU A 102 -17.80 -12.73 0.34
CA LEU A 102 -16.86 -11.64 0.64
C LEU A 102 -17.25 -10.33 -0.06
N ALA A 103 -18.25 -10.38 -0.96
CA ALA A 103 -18.79 -9.20 -1.58
C ALA A 103 -19.50 -8.37 -0.51
N VAL A 104 -18.87 -7.28 -0.09
CA VAL A 104 -19.53 -6.29 0.76
C VAL A 104 -20.61 -5.64 -0.10
N PRO A 105 -21.90 -5.69 0.30
CA PRO A 105 -22.94 -4.96 -0.39
C PRO A 105 -22.49 -3.50 -0.48
N ARG A 106 -22.39 -2.96 -1.70
CA ARG A 106 -22.25 -1.51 -1.86
C ARG A 106 -23.51 -0.90 -1.29
N THR A 107 -23.46 -0.49 -0.02
CA THR A 107 -24.49 0.33 0.58
C THR A 107 -24.64 1.56 -0.31
N ALA A 108 -25.76 1.64 -1.01
CA ALA A 108 -26.14 2.77 -1.82
C ALA A 108 -26.43 3.97 -0.90
N ALA A 109 -25.38 4.57 -0.33
CA ALA A 109 -25.39 5.82 0.41
C ALA A 109 -23.93 6.26 0.61
N GLY A 110 -23.39 6.98 -0.38
CA GLY A 110 -22.02 7.47 -0.32
C GLY A 110 -21.47 7.83 -1.69
N GLY A 111 -22.17 8.71 -2.41
CA GLY A 111 -21.56 9.47 -3.50
C GLY A 111 -20.43 10.31 -2.92
N GLY A 112 -19.22 9.76 -2.97
CA GLY A 112 -17.98 10.39 -2.55
C GLY A 112 -16.90 9.94 -3.50
N SER A 113 -16.98 10.43 -4.74
CA SER A 113 -15.82 10.52 -5.62
C SER A 113 -14.83 11.49 -4.96
N GLY A 114 -14.03 10.98 -4.02
CA GLY A 114 -12.93 11.69 -3.39
C GLY A 114 -11.65 11.56 -4.21
N CYS A 115 -11.73 11.85 -5.51
CA CYS A 115 -10.57 12.23 -6.30
C CYS A 115 -10.33 13.73 -6.04
N ASP A 116 -9.96 14.10 -4.82
CA ASP A 116 -9.56 15.47 -4.45
C ASP A 116 -8.70 15.40 -3.17
N MET A 117 -7.54 14.74 -3.28
CA MET A 117 -6.47 14.86 -2.29
C MET A 117 -5.21 15.49 -2.92
N GLU A 118 -5.40 16.34 -3.93
CA GLU A 118 -4.38 17.18 -4.54
C GLU A 118 -4.96 18.58 -4.72
N GLN A 119 -5.11 19.36 -3.64
CA GLN A 119 -5.21 20.83 -3.74
C GLN A 119 -5.07 21.64 -2.43
N GLN A 120 -4.65 21.07 -1.30
CA GLN A 120 -4.37 21.85 -0.07
C GLN A 120 -2.91 21.83 0.39
N GLN A 121 -1.97 21.56 -0.52
CA GLN A 121 -0.53 21.75 -0.26
C GLN A 121 0.13 22.63 -1.32
N GLN A 122 -0.58 23.67 -1.78
CA GLN A 122 -0.01 24.74 -2.61
C GLN A 122 -0.58 26.10 -2.19
N GLN A 123 -0.52 26.43 -0.90
CA GLN A 123 -0.72 27.82 -0.46
C GLN A 123 -0.12 28.08 0.92
N GLU A 124 1.17 27.79 1.08
CA GLU A 124 1.99 28.48 2.07
C GLU A 124 3.44 28.51 1.57
N VAL A 125 3.65 29.23 0.46
CA VAL A 125 4.99 29.73 0.08
C VAL A 125 5.04 31.19 0.55
N GLU A 126 4.95 31.41 1.85
CA GLU A 126 5.35 32.67 2.45
C GLU A 126 6.85 32.60 2.79
N GLN A 127 7.63 33.01 1.79
CA GLN A 127 8.72 33.99 1.92
C GLN A 127 9.56 33.93 3.20
N TYR A 128 10.56 33.03 3.24
CA TYR A 128 11.69 33.17 4.15
C TYR A 128 12.92 33.70 3.39
N PRO A 129 13.54 34.82 3.84
CA PRO A 129 14.74 35.34 3.21
C PRO A 129 15.92 34.39 3.45
N VAL A 130 16.62 34.04 2.37
CA VAL A 130 17.91 33.34 2.40
C VAL A 130 18.91 34.20 3.17
N ASN A 131 19.29 33.79 4.37
CA ASN A 131 20.37 34.41 5.13
C ASN A 131 21.62 33.52 4.99
N ALA A 132 22.70 34.09 4.47
CA ALA A 132 23.84 33.38 3.89
C ALA A 132 24.89 32.87 4.90
N ASN A 133 24.51 32.50 6.14
CA ASN A 133 25.47 32.16 7.21
C ASN A 133 25.07 30.93 8.05
N ASP A 134 24.79 29.77 7.45
CA ASP A 134 24.74 28.51 8.21
C ASP A 134 25.29 27.33 7.39
N VAL A 135 26.54 27.50 6.96
CA VAL A 135 27.40 26.39 6.52
C VAL A 135 28.08 25.89 7.79
N ASP A 136 27.52 24.88 8.48
CA ASP A 136 28.27 23.93 9.34
C ASP A 136 27.42 22.99 10.22
N LYS A 137 26.28 22.48 9.74
CA LYS A 137 25.56 21.40 10.45
C LYS A 137 25.17 20.24 9.55
N VAL A 138 26.18 19.53 9.03
CA VAL A 138 25.97 18.22 8.42
C VAL A 138 25.97 17.17 9.54
N GLY A 139 24.77 16.81 10.00
CA GLY A 139 24.56 15.70 10.90
C GLY A 139 25.03 14.39 10.27
N THR A 140 25.96 13.72 10.95
CA THR A 140 26.50 12.41 10.56
C THR A 140 25.41 11.35 10.72
N PHE A 141 24.79 10.91 9.61
CA PHE A 141 23.94 9.72 9.60
C PHE A 141 24.80 8.48 9.32
N ARG A 142 25.04 7.68 10.37
CA ARG A 142 25.54 6.32 10.23
C ARG A 142 24.40 5.42 9.78
N VAL A 143 24.50 4.88 8.56
CA VAL A 143 23.65 3.78 8.09
C VAL A 143 24.33 2.46 8.47
N THR A 144 23.73 1.71 9.40
CA THR A 144 24.07 0.31 9.65
C THR A 144 23.53 -0.55 8.50
N LEU A 145 24.43 -1.21 7.78
CA LEU A 145 24.09 -2.22 6.78
C LEU A 145 23.59 -3.49 7.48
N TRP A 146 22.50 -4.05 6.95
CA TRP A 146 22.20 -5.48 6.99
C TRP A 146 22.36 -6.02 5.56
#